data_AF-A0A0K8RHD1-F1
#
_entry.id   AF-A0A0K8RHD1-F1
#
_cell.length_a   1.000
_cell.length_b   1.000
_cell.length_c   1.000
_cell.angle_alpha   90.00
_cell.angle_beta   90.00
_cell.angle_gamma   90.00
#
_symmetry.space_group_name_H-M   'P 1'
#
loop_
_entity.id
_entity.type
_entity.pdbx_description
1 polymer ?
#
loop_
_entity_poly.entity_id
_entity_poly.type
_entity_poly.pdbx_seq_one_letter_code
_entity_poly.pdbx_strand_id
1 'polypeptide(L)'
;MSRRRPYEDDDDDDFRLRKRRRVSSEPKEIEDRLESLIMRVGEKSTSSLESNLEGLAGVLDADLPSYKGNILSILAECAIKMPEKTTIYTTLIGLLNTRNYNFGGEFVELLVKSYRECLKECKFEDARIIVRFFSDLVNCHVISVGSLVTLFESMLEVTLEEGTPQVRSDWYVYAVLTALPWVGREL
;
A
#
# COMPACT_ATOMS: atom_id res chain seq x y z
N MET A 1 -41.56 41.18 -59.87
CA MET A 1 -40.36 40.56 -60.45
C MET A 1 -39.16 40.83 -59.54
N SER A 2 -38.34 39.79 -59.29
CA SER A 2 -36.95 39.82 -58.77
C SER A 2 -36.67 40.50 -57.42
N ARG A 3 -36.44 39.77 -56.32
CA ARG A 3 -35.23 38.99 -55.92
C ARG A 3 -34.32 39.79 -54.97
N ARG A 4 -34.34 39.45 -53.67
CA ARG A 4 -33.23 38.91 -52.85
C ARG A 4 -33.50 39.17 -51.37
N ARG A 5 -33.69 38.08 -50.60
CA ARG A 5 -33.48 38.06 -49.15
C ARG A 5 -31.98 37.92 -48.89
N PRO A 6 -31.37 38.63 -47.93
CA PRO A 6 -30.16 38.17 -47.27
C PRO A 6 -30.55 37.29 -46.08
N TYR A 7 -29.80 36.21 -45.90
CA TYR A 7 -29.89 35.22 -44.85
C TYR A 7 -28.57 35.29 -44.05
N GLU A 8 -28.68 35.04 -42.74
CA GLU A 8 -27.63 34.66 -41.77
C GLU A 8 -26.55 35.68 -41.36
N ASP A 9 -26.47 35.94 -40.05
CA ASP A 9 -25.42 35.34 -39.20
C ASP A 9 -25.70 35.70 -37.72
N ASP A 10 -26.16 34.73 -36.93
CA ASP A 10 -26.30 34.89 -35.46
C ASP A 10 -26.07 33.54 -34.75
N ASP A 11 -25.02 32.82 -35.17
CA ASP A 11 -24.69 31.48 -34.67
C ASP A 11 -23.20 31.38 -34.26
N ASP A 12 -22.65 32.44 -33.65
CA ASP A 12 -21.22 32.54 -33.32
C ASP A 12 -20.90 32.54 -31.81
N ASP A 13 -21.84 32.14 -30.95
CA ASP A 13 -21.62 32.10 -29.49
C ASP A 13 -21.57 30.68 -28.86
N ASP A 14 -21.92 29.61 -29.58
CA ASP A 14 -21.92 28.25 -28.99
C ASP A 14 -20.56 27.51 -29.09
N PHE A 15 -19.64 27.97 -29.95
CA PHE A 15 -18.34 27.29 -30.12
C PHE A 15 -17.31 27.63 -29.03
N ARG A 16 -17.53 28.69 -28.22
CA ARG A 16 -16.54 29.13 -27.22
C ARG A 16 -16.63 28.38 -25.89
N LEU A 17 -17.72 27.66 -25.62
CA LEU A 17 -17.92 26.89 -24.38
C LEU A 17 -17.44 25.43 -24.48
N ARG A 18 -17.13 24.93 -25.69
CA ARG A 18 -16.62 23.56 -25.89
C ARG A 18 -15.12 23.41 -25.74
N LYS A 19 -14.39 24.48 -25.47
CA LYS A 19 -13.03 24.39 -24.90
C LYS A 19 -13.11 24.08 -23.41
N ARG A 20 -13.88 23.05 -23.05
CA ARG A 20 -13.78 22.35 -21.77
C ARG A 20 -12.33 21.90 -21.65
N ARG A 21 -11.54 22.73 -20.98
CA ARG A 21 -10.48 22.36 -20.04
C ARG A 21 -10.10 20.88 -20.19
N ARG A 22 -9.18 20.57 -21.11
CA ARG A 22 -8.31 19.39 -20.94
C ARG A 22 -7.49 19.68 -19.69
N VAL A 23 -8.10 19.49 -18.52
CA VAL A 23 -7.34 19.26 -17.28
C VAL A 23 -6.63 17.95 -17.56
N SER A 24 -5.31 17.99 -17.65
CA SER A 24 -4.46 16.86 -18.02
C SER A 24 -4.85 15.61 -17.23
N SER A 25 -5.39 14.60 -17.90
CA SER A 25 -5.69 13.27 -17.33
C SER A 25 -4.41 12.45 -17.11
N GLU A 26 -3.28 12.89 -17.66
CA GLU A 26 -1.99 12.20 -17.61
C GLU A 26 -1.53 11.79 -16.20
N PRO A 27 -1.60 12.64 -15.15
CA PRO A 27 -1.17 12.23 -13.81
C PRO A 27 -2.03 11.09 -13.25
N LYS A 28 -3.35 11.16 -13.47
CA LYS A 28 -4.27 10.14 -13.00
C LYS A 28 -4.11 8.82 -13.74
N GLU A 29 -3.86 8.88 -15.05
CA GLU A 29 -3.58 7.69 -15.86
C GLU A 29 -2.31 6.95 -15.41
N ILE A 30 -1.29 7.69 -14.95
CA ILE A 30 -0.07 7.11 -14.39
C ILE A 30 -0.35 6.47 -13.03
N GLU A 31 -1.10 7.13 -12.15
CA GLU A 31 -1.52 6.57 -10.87
C GLU A 31 -2.31 5.25 -11.04
N ASP A 32 -3.32 5.25 -11.92
CA ASP A 32 -4.13 4.06 -12.23
C ASP A 32 -3.25 2.92 -12.79
N ARG A 33 -2.23 3.26 -13.59
CA ARG A 33 -1.26 2.30 -14.12
C ARG A 33 -0.37 1.71 -13.02
N LEU A 34 0.14 2.55 -12.11
CA LEU A 34 0.95 2.12 -10.98
C LEU A 34 0.16 1.16 -10.08
N GLU A 35 -1.08 1.50 -9.77
CA GLU A 35 -1.98 0.65 -9.00
C GLU A 35 -2.19 -0.70 -9.69
N SER A 36 -2.48 -0.70 -11.00
CA SER A 36 -2.65 -1.94 -11.77
C SER A 36 -1.41 -2.82 -11.75
N LEU A 37 -0.21 -2.24 -11.88
CA LEU A 37 1.05 -2.99 -11.85
C LEU A 37 1.30 -3.62 -10.49
N ILE A 38 1.07 -2.88 -9.40
CA ILE A 38 1.27 -3.37 -8.04
C ILE A 38 0.28 -4.50 -7.73
N MET A 39 -1.01 -4.31 -8.01
CA MET A 39 -2.05 -5.29 -7.66
C MET A 39 -1.91 -6.61 -8.42
N ARG A 40 -1.41 -6.56 -9.66
CA ARG A 40 -1.25 -7.73 -10.54
C ARG A 40 0.03 -8.52 -10.30
N VAL A 41 0.98 -8.01 -9.51
CA VAL A 41 2.21 -8.76 -9.21
C VAL A 41 1.84 -10.06 -8.48
N GLY A 42 2.49 -11.17 -8.86
CA GLY A 42 2.15 -12.51 -8.35
C GLY A 42 1.06 -13.26 -9.12
N GLU A 43 0.43 -12.64 -10.12
CA GLU A 43 -0.48 -13.34 -11.02
C GLU A 43 0.26 -14.17 -12.08
N LYS A 44 -0.49 -14.99 -12.84
CA LYS A 44 0.07 -15.80 -13.93
C LYS A 44 0.78 -14.89 -14.95
N SER A 45 2.06 -15.18 -15.16
CA SER A 45 2.94 -14.45 -16.08
C SER A 45 3.77 -15.45 -16.89
N THR A 46 4.29 -14.99 -18.04
CA THR A 46 5.27 -15.74 -18.84
C THR A 46 6.68 -15.68 -18.23
N SER A 47 6.94 -14.67 -17.39
CA SER A 47 8.21 -14.46 -16.69
C SER A 47 8.13 -14.95 -15.24
N SER A 48 9.29 -15.25 -14.64
CA SER A 48 9.36 -15.68 -13.25
C SER A 48 8.91 -14.58 -12.28
N LEU A 49 8.48 -14.97 -11.07
CA LEU A 49 8.03 -14.02 -10.05
C LEU A 49 9.15 -13.06 -9.64
N GLU A 50 10.38 -13.57 -9.51
CA GLU A 50 11.58 -12.80 -9.17
C GLU A 50 11.85 -11.73 -10.23
N SER A 51 11.78 -12.10 -11.52
CA SER A 51 11.97 -11.14 -12.61
C SER A 51 10.86 -10.07 -12.63
N ASN A 52 9.63 -10.45 -12.31
CA ASN A 52 8.51 -9.49 -12.25
C ASN A 52 8.67 -8.52 -11.06
N LEU A 53 9.10 -9.01 -9.90
CA LEU A 53 9.35 -8.20 -8.70
C LEU A 53 10.50 -7.22 -8.90
N GLU A 54 11.62 -7.70 -9.46
CA GLU A 54 12.79 -6.86 -9.73
C GLU A 54 12.47 -5.77 -10.77
N GLY A 55 11.75 -6.14 -11.84
CA GLY A 55 11.28 -5.20 -12.85
C GLY A 55 10.33 -4.16 -12.27
N LEU A 56 9.35 -4.58 -11.45
CA LEU A 56 8.41 -3.67 -10.80
C LEU A 56 9.12 -2.74 -9.82
N ALA A 57 10.05 -3.24 -9.01
CA ALA A 57 10.84 -2.41 -8.10
C ALA A 57 11.59 -1.30 -8.86
N GLY A 58 12.16 -1.62 -10.02
CA GLY A 58 12.82 -0.62 -10.88
C GLY A 58 11.86 0.44 -11.45
N VAL A 59 10.65 0.05 -11.84
CA VAL A 59 9.61 0.99 -12.30
C VAL A 59 9.18 1.92 -11.16
N LEU A 60 8.86 1.35 -10.01
CA LEU A 60 8.40 2.13 -8.86
C LEU A 60 9.49 3.10 -8.36
N ASP A 61 10.75 2.67 -8.29
CA ASP A 61 11.88 3.51 -7.89
C ASP A 61 12.05 4.73 -8.81
N ALA A 62 11.88 4.54 -10.13
CA ALA A 62 11.94 5.62 -11.11
C ALA A 62 10.80 6.64 -10.93
N ASP A 63 9.62 6.19 -10.49
CA ASP A 63 8.43 7.03 -10.30
C ASP A 63 8.30 7.62 -8.88
N LEU A 64 9.12 7.20 -7.91
CA LEU A 64 9.13 7.74 -6.55
C LEU A 64 9.23 9.29 -6.49
N PRO A 65 10.07 9.99 -7.27
CA PRO A 65 10.20 11.44 -7.17
C PRO A 65 8.87 12.19 -7.40
N SER A 66 7.96 11.63 -8.18
CA SER A 66 6.68 12.26 -8.52
C SER A 66 5.47 11.61 -7.84
N TYR A 67 5.54 10.31 -7.54
CA TYR A 67 4.38 9.52 -7.10
C TYR A 67 4.59 8.77 -5.78
N LYS A 68 5.61 9.10 -4.98
CA LYS A 68 5.91 8.42 -3.70
C LYS A 68 4.68 8.27 -2.80
N GLY A 69 3.87 9.32 -2.63
CA GLY A 69 2.69 9.27 -1.76
C GLY A 69 1.65 8.25 -2.22
N ASN A 70 1.40 8.18 -3.53
CA ASN A 70 0.47 7.23 -4.14
C ASN A 70 1.03 5.81 -4.03
N ILE A 71 2.31 5.60 -4.33
CA ILE A 71 2.97 4.29 -4.22
C ILE A 71 2.92 3.76 -2.79
N LEU A 72 3.24 4.61 -1.80
CA LEU A 72 3.14 4.27 -0.38
C LEU A 72 1.70 3.86 0.00
N SER A 73 0.71 4.62 -0.45
CA SER A 73 -0.70 4.36 -0.14
C SER A 73 -1.18 3.04 -0.75
N ILE A 74 -0.87 2.79 -2.03
CA ILE A 74 -1.24 1.56 -2.73
C ILE A 74 -0.59 0.34 -2.05
N LEU A 75 0.72 0.41 -1.75
CA LEU A 75 1.42 -0.71 -1.10
C LEU A 75 0.88 -0.99 0.31
N ALA A 76 0.56 0.06 1.08
CA ALA A 76 -0.03 -0.09 2.40
C ALA A 76 -1.43 -0.71 2.33
N GLU A 77 -2.24 -0.33 1.33
CA GLU A 77 -3.54 -0.96 1.08
C GLU A 77 -3.39 -2.43 0.69
N CYS A 78 -2.47 -2.74 -0.23
CA CYS A 78 -2.15 -4.11 -0.64
C CYS A 78 -1.74 -4.99 0.54
N ALA A 79 -0.90 -4.45 1.45
CA ALA A 79 -0.43 -5.16 2.63
C ALA A 79 -1.57 -5.63 3.55
N ILE A 80 -2.68 -4.87 3.60
CA ILE A 80 -3.83 -5.14 4.47
C ILE A 80 -4.91 -5.93 3.73
N LYS A 81 -5.21 -5.55 2.48
CA LYS A 81 -6.36 -6.07 1.71
C LYS A 81 -6.06 -7.36 0.94
N MET A 82 -4.78 -7.74 0.80
CA MET A 82 -4.35 -8.96 0.10
C MET A 82 -3.39 -9.80 0.96
N PRO A 83 -3.82 -10.31 2.12
CA PRO A 83 -2.98 -11.10 3.02
C PRO A 83 -2.50 -12.42 2.41
N GLU A 84 -3.13 -12.92 1.35
CA GLU A 84 -2.68 -14.10 0.60
C GLU A 84 -1.41 -13.84 -0.24
N LYS A 85 -1.10 -12.57 -0.50
CA LYS A 85 0.11 -12.14 -1.23
C LYS A 85 1.17 -11.51 -0.31
N THR A 86 1.09 -11.69 1.01
CA THR A 86 1.98 -11.03 1.99
C THR A 86 3.46 -11.09 1.59
N THR A 87 3.99 -12.28 1.30
CA THR A 87 5.41 -12.47 0.99
C THR A 87 5.84 -11.84 -0.33
N ILE A 88 4.89 -11.62 -1.25
CA ILE A 88 5.15 -10.95 -2.53
C ILE A 88 5.36 -9.45 -2.27
N TYR A 89 4.48 -8.84 -1.47
CA TYR A 89 4.55 -7.42 -1.17
C TYR A 89 5.70 -7.08 -0.21
N THR A 90 5.98 -7.91 0.81
CA THR A 90 7.14 -7.71 1.69
C THR A 90 8.45 -7.80 0.92
N THR A 91 8.58 -8.75 -0.03
CA THR A 91 9.74 -8.85 -0.91
C THR A 91 9.89 -7.61 -1.78
N LEU A 92 8.79 -7.13 -2.40
CA LEU A 92 8.81 -5.90 -3.20
C LEU A 92 9.29 -4.70 -2.38
N ILE A 93 8.80 -4.56 -1.15
CA ILE A 93 9.23 -3.49 -0.23
C ILE A 93 10.70 -3.67 0.17
N GLY A 94 11.17 -4.90 0.39
CA GLY A 94 12.59 -5.19 0.64
C GLY A 94 13.50 -4.75 -0.51
N LEU A 95 13.08 -5.01 -1.75
CA LEU A 95 13.79 -4.54 -2.94
C LEU A 95 13.80 -3.00 -3.03
N LEU A 96 12.67 -2.35 -2.77
CA LEU A 96 12.58 -0.89 -2.74
C LEU A 96 13.40 -0.27 -1.62
N ASN A 97 13.41 -0.87 -0.43
CA ASN A 97 14.20 -0.43 0.71
C ASN A 97 15.71 -0.50 0.40
N THR A 98 16.13 -1.54 -0.33
CA THR A 98 17.54 -1.69 -0.77
C THR A 98 17.96 -0.57 -1.74
N ARG A 99 17.04 -0.10 -2.58
CA ARG A 99 17.28 1.01 -3.53
C ARG A 99 17.19 2.37 -2.85
N ASN A 100 16.23 2.54 -1.95
CA ASN A 100 15.92 3.78 -1.26
C ASN A 100 15.52 3.50 0.19
N TYR A 101 16.47 3.61 1.11
CA TYR A 101 16.26 3.35 2.54
C TYR A 101 15.24 4.30 3.18
N ASN A 102 15.17 5.56 2.72
CA ASN A 102 14.20 6.53 3.22
C ASN A 102 12.77 6.10 2.87
N PHE A 103 12.55 5.56 1.68
CA PHE A 103 11.26 5.01 1.29
C PHE A 103 10.83 3.86 2.20
N GLY A 104 11.75 2.94 2.52
CA GLY A 104 11.46 1.84 3.46
C GLY A 104 11.04 2.35 4.84
N GLY A 105 11.75 3.35 5.37
CA GLY A 105 11.38 4.02 6.62
C GLY A 105 9.99 4.67 6.58
N GLU A 106 9.71 5.48 5.55
CA GLU A 106 8.40 6.13 5.37
C GLU A 106 7.26 5.11 5.22
N PHE A 107 7.50 3.98 4.56
CA PHE A 107 6.53 2.90 4.45
C PHE A 107 6.23 2.26 5.81
N VAL A 108 7.26 1.94 6.60
CA VAL A 108 7.06 1.38 7.94
C VAL A 108 6.33 2.37 8.85
N GLU A 109 6.66 3.66 8.79
CA GLU A 109 5.94 4.72 9.52
C GLU A 109 4.45 4.78 9.16
N LEU A 110 4.13 4.73 7.86
CA LEU A 110 2.75 4.69 7.39
C LEU A 110 2.02 3.45 7.91
N LEU A 111 2.67 2.28 7.85
CA LEU A 111 2.07 1.02 8.29
C LEU A 111 1.84 0.99 9.81
N VAL A 112 2.75 1.58 10.61
CA VAL A 112 2.56 1.77 12.06
C VAL A 112 1.39 2.71 12.36
N LYS A 113 1.23 3.79 11.57
CA LYS A 113 0.07 4.68 11.69
C LYS A 113 -1.22 3.91 11.38
N SER A 114 -1.27 3.15 10.29
CA SER A 114 -2.42 2.32 9.92
C SER A 114 -2.75 1.26 10.98
N TYR A 115 -1.74 0.64 11.60
CA TYR A 115 -1.94 -0.30 12.71
C TYR A 115 -2.66 0.35 13.89
N ARG A 116 -2.20 1.53 14.33
CA ARG A 116 -2.82 2.29 15.42
C ARG A 116 -4.25 2.71 15.09
N GLU A 117 -4.49 3.13 13.84
CA GLU A 117 -5.83 3.49 13.36
C GLU A 117 -6.76 2.27 13.36
N CYS A 118 -6.30 1.11 12.88
CA CYS A 118 -7.09 -0.13 12.91
C CYS A 118 -7.49 -0.53 14.33
N LEU A 119 -6.58 -0.44 15.30
CA LEU A 119 -6.90 -0.70 16.70
C LEU A 119 -7.94 0.29 17.26
N LYS A 120 -7.79 1.58 16.96
CA LYS A 120 -8.72 2.63 17.41
C LYS A 120 -10.12 2.46 16.83
N GLU A 121 -10.22 2.00 15.58
CA GLU A 121 -11.48 1.76 14.88
C GLU A 121 -12.04 0.34 15.12
N CYS A 122 -11.43 -0.43 16.02
CA CYS A 122 -11.81 -1.83 16.30
C CYS A 122 -11.73 -2.76 15.07
N LYS A 123 -10.90 -2.42 14.07
CA LYS A 123 -10.56 -3.27 12.91
C LYS A 123 -9.45 -4.25 13.29
N PHE A 124 -9.77 -5.12 14.24
CA PHE A 124 -8.81 -6.06 14.83
C PHE A 124 -8.24 -7.07 13.83
N GLU A 125 -9.00 -7.42 12.79
CA GLU A 125 -8.50 -8.33 11.75
C GLU A 125 -7.46 -7.65 10.86
N ASP A 126 -7.74 -6.44 10.37
CA ASP A 126 -6.78 -5.63 9.60
C ASP A 126 -5.51 -5.37 10.44
N ALA A 127 -5.65 -5.03 11.73
CA ALA A 127 -4.52 -4.86 12.65
C ALA A 127 -3.67 -6.14 12.78
N ARG A 128 -4.30 -7.32 12.85
CA ARG A 128 -3.59 -8.61 12.90
C ARG A 128 -2.81 -8.89 11.62
N ILE A 129 -3.39 -8.58 10.46
CA ILE A 129 -2.70 -8.70 9.16
C ILE A 129 -1.46 -7.81 9.12
N ILE A 130 -1.56 -6.58 9.65
CA ILE A 130 -0.41 -5.67 9.75
C ILE A 130 0.70 -6.25 10.65
N VAL A 131 0.36 -6.89 11.78
CA VAL A 131 1.35 -7.56 12.65
C VAL A 131 2.07 -8.69 11.92
N ARG A 132 1.36 -9.51 11.15
CA ARG A 132 1.97 -10.51 10.26
C ARG A 132 2.89 -9.85 9.24
N PHE A 133 2.48 -8.72 8.66
CA PHE A 133 3.27 -8.00 7.68
C PHE A 133 4.57 -7.44 8.26
N PHE A 134 4.52 -6.82 9.45
CA PHE A 134 5.74 -6.44 10.19
C PHE A 134 6.67 -7.62 10.42
N SER A 135 6.10 -8.78 10.70
CA SER A 135 6.85 -10.00 10.96
C SER A 135 7.61 -10.47 9.73
N ASP A 136 6.96 -10.51 8.57
CA ASP A 136 7.63 -10.94 7.34
C ASP A 136 8.59 -9.88 6.77
N LEU A 137 8.42 -8.60 7.11
CA LEU A 137 9.39 -7.54 6.79
C LEU A 137 10.74 -7.71 7.50
N VAL A 138 10.80 -8.47 8.60
CA VAL A 138 12.08 -8.85 9.23
C VAL A 138 12.86 -9.79 8.31
N ASN A 139 12.20 -10.79 7.71
CA ASN A 139 12.82 -11.70 6.73
C ASN A 139 13.34 -10.97 5.49
N CYS A 140 12.72 -9.84 5.15
CA CYS A 140 13.11 -8.98 4.03
C CYS A 140 14.13 -7.89 4.41
N HIS A 141 14.66 -7.92 5.64
CA HIS A 141 15.63 -6.95 6.17
C HIS A 141 15.17 -5.48 6.11
N VAL A 142 13.86 -5.24 6.24
CA VAL A 142 13.27 -3.89 6.32
C VAL A 142 13.09 -3.47 7.77
N ILE A 143 12.71 -4.42 8.65
CA ILE A 143 12.55 -4.21 10.08
C ILE A 143 13.59 -5.03 10.84
N SER A 144 14.12 -4.48 11.94
CA SER A 144 15.05 -5.22 12.79
C SER A 144 14.31 -6.24 13.68
N VAL A 145 14.94 -7.39 13.92
CA VAL A 145 14.45 -8.42 14.85
C VAL A 145 14.11 -7.82 16.21
N GLY A 146 15.01 -6.99 16.77
CA GLY A 146 14.82 -6.36 18.08
C GLY A 146 13.56 -5.49 18.13
N SER A 147 13.27 -4.71 17.09
CA SER A 147 12.05 -3.90 17.04
C SER A 147 10.77 -4.74 17.07
N LEU A 148 10.77 -5.89 16.38
CA LEU A 148 9.62 -6.78 16.37
C LEU A 148 9.44 -7.51 17.71
N VAL A 149 10.54 -7.96 18.33
CA VAL A 149 10.50 -8.56 19.68
C VAL A 149 9.93 -7.56 20.68
N THR A 150 10.40 -6.31 20.68
CA THR A 150 9.85 -5.28 21.57
C THR A 150 8.35 -5.04 21.32
N LEU A 151 7.90 -5.06 20.05
CA LEU A 151 6.47 -4.98 19.75
C LEU A 151 5.70 -6.16 20.34
N PHE A 152 6.20 -7.39 20.17
CA PHE A 152 5.55 -8.59 20.71
C PHE A 152 5.52 -8.60 22.24
N GLU A 153 6.60 -8.17 22.90
CA GLU A 153 6.64 -8.00 24.35
C GLU A 153 5.56 -7.02 24.81
N SER A 154 5.49 -5.81 24.22
CA SER A 154 4.46 -4.83 24.55
C SER A 154 3.03 -5.33 24.28
N MET A 155 2.82 -6.16 23.26
CA MET A 155 1.53 -6.79 22.99
C MET A 155 1.17 -7.83 24.06
N LEU A 156 2.14 -8.63 24.51
CA LEU A 156 1.93 -9.68 25.51
C LEU A 156 1.79 -9.13 26.94
N GLU A 157 2.36 -7.94 27.23
CA GLU A 157 2.16 -7.23 28.49
C GLU A 157 0.68 -6.94 28.77
N VAL A 158 -0.18 -6.88 27.75
CA VAL A 158 -1.64 -6.71 27.92
C VAL A 158 -2.25 -7.84 28.75
N THR A 159 -1.65 -9.04 28.75
CA THR A 159 -2.11 -10.17 29.59
C THR A 159 -1.92 -9.93 31.08
N LEU A 160 -1.08 -8.96 31.46
CA LEU A 160 -0.82 -8.56 32.83
C LEU A 160 -1.75 -7.42 33.30
N GLU A 161 -2.54 -6.83 32.39
CA GLU A 161 -3.49 -5.75 32.73
C GLU A 161 -4.68 -6.30 33.54
N GLU A 162 -4.84 -5.82 34.77
CA GLU A 162 -5.98 -6.15 35.62
C GLU A 162 -7.27 -5.42 35.17
N GLY A 163 -8.42 -6.06 35.38
CA GLY A 163 -9.73 -5.45 35.11
C GLY A 163 -10.09 -5.32 33.63
N THR A 164 -9.36 -6.00 32.73
CA THR A 164 -9.64 -6.00 31.29
C THR A 164 -10.47 -7.21 30.86
N PRO A 165 -11.30 -7.08 29.80
CA PRO A 165 -12.00 -8.23 29.24
C PRO A 165 -11.02 -9.27 28.67
N GLN A 166 -11.23 -10.55 28.94
CA GLN A 166 -10.37 -11.64 28.47
C GLN A 166 -10.14 -11.60 26.94
N VAL A 167 -11.18 -11.28 26.17
CA VAL A 167 -11.12 -11.18 24.71
C VAL A 167 -10.11 -10.14 24.20
N ARG A 168 -9.75 -9.13 25.02
CA ARG A 168 -8.70 -8.16 24.71
C ARG A 168 -7.34 -8.86 24.72
N SER A 169 -7.02 -9.53 25.82
CA SER A 169 -5.76 -10.26 26.00
C SER A 169 -5.62 -11.40 25.00
N ASP A 170 -6.70 -12.16 24.77
CA ASP A 170 -6.75 -13.25 23.80
C ASP A 170 -6.38 -12.76 22.39
N TRP A 171 -6.85 -11.58 21.98
CA TRP A 171 -6.54 -11.04 20.65
C TRP A 171 -5.06 -10.71 20.49
N TYR A 172 -4.42 -10.06 21.48
CA TYR A 172 -2.99 -9.73 21.41
C TYR A 172 -2.13 -11.00 21.37
N VAL A 173 -2.44 -11.99 22.21
CA VAL A 173 -1.77 -13.30 22.21
C VAL A 173 -1.95 -13.99 20.86
N TYR A 174 -3.18 -14.01 20.34
CA TYR A 174 -3.48 -14.61 19.05
C TYR A 174 -2.74 -13.92 17.90
N ALA A 175 -2.66 -12.59 17.89
CA ALA A 175 -1.94 -11.84 16.87
C ALA A 175 -0.44 -12.16 16.86
N VAL A 176 0.19 -12.26 18.04
CA VAL A 176 1.60 -12.67 18.16
C VAL A 176 1.79 -14.12 17.70
N LEU A 177 1.02 -15.07 18.23
CA LEU A 177 1.16 -16.49 17.88
C LEU A 177 0.93 -16.77 16.39
N THR A 178 -0.02 -16.07 15.77
CA THR A 178 -0.29 -16.18 14.33
C THR A 178 0.66 -15.39 13.45
N ALA A 179 1.68 -14.73 14.02
CA ALA A 179 2.77 -14.13 13.27
C ALA A 179 4.04 -15.00 13.29
N LEU A 180 4.20 -15.88 14.29
CA LEU A 180 5.35 -16.76 14.45
C LEU A 180 5.63 -17.70 13.26
N PRO A 181 4.63 -18.24 12.53
CA PRO A 181 4.94 -19.05 11.35
C PRO A 181 5.72 -18.32 10.24
N TRP A 182 5.70 -16.99 10.25
CA TRP A 182 6.42 -16.16 9.27
C TRP A 182 7.82 -15.80 9.75
N VAL A 183 8.01 -15.50 11.03
CA VAL A 183 9.25 -14.89 11.53
C VAL A 183 9.94 -15.68 12.64
N GLY A 184 9.29 -16.69 13.22
CA GLY A 184 9.72 -17.34 14.46
C GLY A 184 11.07 -18.05 14.40
N ARG A 185 11.64 -18.24 13.21
CA ARG A 185 13.02 -18.73 13.04
C ARG A 185 14.07 -17.62 13.21
N GLU A 186 13.73 -16.39 12.84
CA GLU A 186 14.63 -15.23 12.85
C GLU A 186 14.60 -14.48 14.20
N LEU A 187 13.56 -14.70 15.01
CA LEU A 187 13.45 -14.23 16.39
C LEU A 187 14.31 -15.06 17.35
#